data_AF-A0A8H7K687-F1
#
_entry.id   AF-A0A8H7K687-F1
#
_cell.length_a   1.000
_cell.length_b   1.000
_cell.length_c   1.000
_cell.angle_alpha   90.00
_cell.angle_beta   90.00
_cell.angle_gamma   90.00
#
_symmetry.space_group_name_H-M   'P 1'
#
loop_
_entity.id
_entity.type
_entity.pdbx_description
1 polymer ?
#
loop_
_entity_poly.entity_id
_entity_poly.type
_entity_poly.pdbx_seq_one_letter_code
_entity_poly.pdbx_strand_id
1 'polypeptide(L)'
;VNQIAWKDNALVLLLSTVYEGTEFTARIRKRPTTTHTRARAIKQFSGPEAVKEARVLKAAADYNDHMGAVDRGDQLRQQEGLDRRVIKRPWRALAWGFLLETGLTNTFFLQKHGKPNWKPFRTLHKWREQISHDLLSQYGQKASLRQRNHMGDINTPVLQHIRV
;
A
#
# COMPACT_ATOMS: atom_id res chain seq x y z
N VAL A 1 -22.14 -20.92 -7.29
CA VAL A 1 -21.87 -19.46 -7.27
C VAL A 1 -23.20 -18.76 -7.39
N ASN A 2 -23.55 -17.97 -6.38
CA ASN A 2 -24.81 -17.23 -6.30
C ASN A 2 -24.64 -15.87 -7.00
N GLN A 3 -25.62 -15.51 -7.83
CA GLN A 3 -25.69 -14.22 -8.50
C GLN A 3 -26.69 -13.35 -7.77
N ILE A 4 -26.25 -12.20 -7.27
CA ILE A 4 -27.05 -11.34 -6.41
C ILE A 4 -27.19 -9.98 -7.09
N ALA A 5 -28.43 -9.55 -7.32
CA ALA A 5 -28.74 -8.21 -7.77
C ALA A 5 -29.29 -7.41 -6.59
N TRP A 6 -28.60 -6.34 -6.22
CA TRP A 6 -29.01 -5.47 -5.11
C TRP A 6 -29.10 -4.03 -5.54
N LYS A 7 -30.23 -3.39 -5.24
CA LYS A 7 -30.47 -1.98 -5.55
C LYS A 7 -30.20 -1.13 -4.31
N ASP A 8 -29.13 -0.36 -4.37
CA ASP A 8 -28.90 0.77 -3.48
C ASP A 8 -29.36 2.05 -4.19
N ASN A 9 -28.55 3.12 -4.18
CA ASN A 9 -28.70 4.22 -5.13
C ASN A 9 -28.62 3.74 -6.60
N ALA A 10 -27.63 2.88 -6.88
CA ALA A 10 -27.45 2.22 -8.16
C ALA A 10 -27.73 0.71 -8.04
N LEU A 11 -28.02 0.06 -9.16
CA LEU A 11 -28.06 -1.39 -9.20
C LEU A 11 -26.62 -1.92 -9.11
N VAL A 12 -26.38 -2.84 -8.20
CA VAL A 12 -25.09 -3.49 -7.97
C VAL A 12 -25.29 -4.99 -8.19
N LEU A 13 -24.42 -5.59 -8.99
CA LEU A 13 -24.40 -7.03 -9.23
C LEU A 13 -23.21 -7.62 -8.49
N LEU A 14 -23.45 -8.66 -7.70
CA LEU A 14 -22.43 -9.39 -6.95
C LEU A 14 -22.45 -10.87 -7.34
N LEU A 15 -21.28 -11.48 -7.33
CA LEU A 15 -21.10 -12.93 -7.39
C LEU A 15 -20.51 -13.39 -6.08
N SER A 16 -21.10 -14.40 -5.45
CA SER A 16 -20.59 -14.96 -4.20
C SER A 16 -20.70 -16.47 -4.13
N THR A 17 -19.79 -17.11 -3.41
CA THR A 17 -19.90 -18.51 -3.00
C THR A 17 -20.33 -18.67 -1.54
N VAL A 18 -20.44 -17.55 -0.81
CA VAL A 18 -20.67 -17.53 0.65
C VAL A 18 -22.06 -16.99 0.99
N TYR A 19 -22.53 -15.97 0.26
CA TYR A 19 -23.82 -15.33 0.54
C TYR A 19 -24.89 -15.80 -0.44
N GLU A 20 -26.13 -15.93 0.04
CA GLU A 20 -27.30 -16.27 -0.76
C GLU A 20 -27.99 -15.02 -1.34
N GLY A 21 -27.75 -13.84 -0.75
CA GLY A 21 -28.37 -12.59 -1.16
C GLY A 21 -29.60 -12.20 -0.34
N THR A 22 -29.92 -12.99 0.68
CA THR A 22 -31.05 -12.77 1.61
C THR A 22 -30.59 -12.18 2.93
N GLU A 23 -29.28 -12.10 3.17
CA GLU A 23 -28.67 -11.65 4.40
C GLU A 23 -28.52 -10.13 4.40
N PHE A 24 -29.07 -9.47 5.42
CA PHE A 24 -28.97 -8.02 5.59
C PHE A 24 -28.38 -7.68 6.96
N THR A 25 -27.63 -6.59 7.01
CA THR A 25 -27.10 -6.01 8.24
C THR A 25 -27.53 -4.56 8.35
N ALA A 26 -27.78 -4.11 9.58
CA ALA A 26 -27.94 -2.70 9.87
C ALA A 26 -26.59 -1.97 9.70
N ARG A 27 -26.58 -0.85 8.99
CA ARG A 27 -25.42 0.04 8.86
C ARG A 27 -25.85 1.49 9.00
N ILE A 28 -25.10 2.23 9.80
CA ILE A 28 -25.26 3.68 9.94
C ILE A 28 -24.77 4.33 8.65
N ARG A 29 -25.64 5.11 8.00
CA ARG A 29 -25.31 5.86 6.77
C ARG A 29 -25.47 7.35 6.99
N LYS A 30 -24.48 8.11 6.52
CA LYS A 30 -24.54 9.57 6.48
C LYS A 30 -25.39 10.02 5.29
N ARG A 31 -26.20 11.04 5.50
CA ARG A 31 -26.94 11.71 4.44
C ARG A 31 -25.94 12.38 3.49
N PRO A 32 -26.01 12.12 2.17
CA PRO A 32 -25.14 12.78 1.21
C PRO A 32 -25.36 14.29 1.23
N THR A 33 -24.29 15.08 1.17
CA THR A 33 -24.37 16.54 1.02
C THR A 33 -24.58 16.95 -0.44
N THR A 34 -24.03 16.17 -1.38
CA THR A 34 -24.05 16.46 -2.82
C THR A 34 -25.46 16.60 -3.42
N THR A 35 -25.62 17.52 -4.37
CA THR A 35 -26.88 17.79 -5.09
C THR A 35 -27.08 16.93 -6.34
N HIS A 36 -26.14 16.03 -6.68
CA HIS A 36 -26.28 15.15 -7.83
C HIS A 36 -27.58 14.32 -7.79
N THR A 37 -28.19 14.12 -8.95
CA THR A 37 -29.47 13.40 -9.13
C THR A 37 -29.45 12.00 -8.52
N ARG A 38 -28.32 11.29 -8.60
CA ARG A 38 -28.14 9.97 -7.98
C ARG A 38 -28.31 10.04 -6.46
N ALA A 39 -27.88 11.10 -5.79
CA ALA A 39 -28.02 11.19 -4.33
C ALA A 39 -29.47 11.43 -3.84
N ARG A 40 -30.42 11.73 -4.75
CA ARG A 40 -31.81 12.07 -4.40
C ARG A 40 -32.51 10.95 -3.64
N ALA A 41 -32.36 9.70 -4.08
CA ALA A 41 -33.00 8.54 -3.45
C ALA A 41 -32.52 8.35 -1.99
N ILE A 42 -31.19 8.43 -1.77
CA ILE A 42 -30.63 8.34 -0.42
C ILE A 42 -31.04 9.55 0.43
N LYS A 43 -31.05 10.77 -0.13
CA LYS A 43 -31.51 11.97 0.60
C LYS A 43 -32.97 11.87 1.03
N GLN A 44 -33.84 11.31 0.18
CA GLN A 44 -35.24 11.05 0.53
C GLN A 44 -35.35 9.99 1.62
N PHE A 45 -34.59 8.89 1.51
CA PHE A 45 -34.51 7.86 2.55
C PHE A 45 -34.08 8.43 3.90
N SER A 46 -33.02 9.26 3.92
CA SER A 46 -32.52 9.92 5.13
C SER A 46 -33.47 11.00 5.68
N GLY A 47 -34.35 11.58 4.85
CA GLY A 47 -35.22 12.67 5.28
C GLY A 47 -34.41 13.86 5.80
N PRO A 48 -34.80 14.52 6.89
CA PRO A 48 -34.03 15.62 7.49
C PRO A 48 -32.77 15.15 8.24
N GLU A 49 -32.71 13.87 8.64
CA GLU A 49 -31.65 13.34 9.51
C GLU A 49 -30.29 13.34 8.81
N ALA A 50 -29.25 13.79 9.52
CA ALA A 50 -27.88 13.79 9.01
C ALA A 50 -27.29 12.37 8.91
N VAL A 51 -27.81 11.46 9.73
CA VAL A 51 -27.36 10.07 9.83
C VAL A 51 -28.58 9.19 10.06
N LYS A 52 -28.68 8.09 9.32
CA LYS A 52 -29.79 7.14 9.42
C LYS A 52 -29.32 5.71 9.31
N GLU A 53 -29.94 4.81 10.05
CA GLU A 53 -29.69 3.38 9.93
C GLU A 53 -30.35 2.82 8.66
N ALA A 54 -29.58 2.09 7.87
CA ALA A 54 -30.04 1.44 6.64
C ALA A 54 -29.82 -0.07 6.73
N ARG A 55 -30.80 -0.85 6.24
CA ARG A 55 -30.61 -2.28 5.97
C ARG A 55 -29.82 -2.42 4.67
N VAL A 56 -28.59 -2.90 4.79
CA VAL A 56 -27.67 -3.10 3.66
C VAL A 56 -27.47 -4.59 3.45
N LEU A 57 -27.37 -5.02 2.19
CA LEU A 57 -27.03 -6.40 1.87
C LEU A 57 -25.68 -6.76 2.52
N LYS A 58 -25.64 -7.84 3.28
CA LYS A 58 -24.46 -8.25 4.04
C LYS A 58 -23.26 -8.49 3.12
N ALA A 59 -23.46 -9.14 1.98
CA ALA A 59 -22.42 -9.33 0.97
C ALA A 59 -21.79 -8.01 0.49
N ALA A 60 -22.60 -6.97 0.29
CA ALA A 60 -22.11 -5.66 -0.13
C ALA A 60 -21.39 -4.91 1.01
N ALA A 61 -21.88 -5.04 2.25
CA ALA A 61 -21.23 -4.47 3.42
C ALA A 61 -19.85 -5.11 3.64
N ASP A 62 -19.78 -6.43 3.62
CA ASP A 62 -18.54 -7.18 3.86
C ASP A 62 -17.55 -6.97 2.70
N TYR A 63 -18.02 -6.85 1.45
CA TYR A 63 -17.17 -6.43 0.32
C TYR A 63 -16.54 -5.06 0.57
N ASN A 64 -17.34 -4.05 0.92
CA ASN A 64 -16.83 -2.69 1.13
C ASN A 64 -15.83 -2.60 2.30
N ASP A 65 -16.04 -3.37 3.36
CA ASP A 65 -15.13 -3.41 4.50
C ASP A 65 -13.75 -4.00 4.14
N HIS A 66 -13.68 -4.89 3.14
CA HIS A 66 -12.46 -5.62 2.77
C HIS A 66 -11.82 -5.17 1.43
N MET A 67 -12.56 -4.55 0.52
CA MET A 67 -12.08 -4.22 -0.85
C MET A 67 -10.90 -3.24 -0.88
N GLY A 68 -10.72 -2.42 0.16
CA GLY A 68 -9.69 -1.38 0.22
C GLY A 68 -8.29 -1.85 0.62
N ALA A 69 -8.03 -3.16 0.72
CA ALA A 69 -6.71 -3.64 1.16
C ALA A 69 -5.58 -3.27 0.18
N VAL A 70 -5.80 -3.45 -1.13
CA VAL A 70 -4.79 -3.15 -2.17
C VAL A 70 -4.54 -1.65 -2.27
N ASP A 71 -5.62 -0.85 -2.33
CA ASP A 71 -5.55 0.61 -2.42
C ASP A 71 -4.80 1.24 -1.24
N ARG A 72 -5.07 0.79 -0.01
CA ARG A 72 -4.31 1.22 1.17
C ARG A 72 -2.83 0.89 1.07
N GLY A 73 -2.48 -0.27 0.54
CA GLY A 73 -1.09 -0.67 0.31
C GLY A 73 -0.40 0.21 -0.74
N ASP A 74 -1.10 0.53 -1.83
CA ASP A 74 -0.61 1.42 -2.88
C ASP A 74 -0.43 2.86 -2.37
N GLN A 75 -1.39 3.36 -1.60
CA GLN A 75 -1.32 4.68 -0.96
C GLN A 75 -0.08 4.81 -0.05
N LEU A 76 0.20 3.78 0.77
CA LEU A 76 1.40 3.77 1.64
C LEU A 76 2.70 3.78 0.83
N ARG A 77 2.73 3.07 -0.30
CA ARG A 77 3.88 3.09 -1.22
C ARG A 77 4.03 4.44 -1.90
N GLN A 78 2.93 5.08 -2.29
CA GLN A 78 2.95 6.38 -2.96
C GLN A 78 3.40 7.50 -2.02
N GLN A 79 2.96 7.48 -0.75
CA GLN A 79 3.29 8.52 0.23
C GLN A 79 4.78 8.65 0.52
N GLU A 80 5.51 7.54 0.54
CA GLU A 80 6.94 7.53 0.82
C GLU A 80 7.77 7.20 -0.43
N GLY A 81 7.16 7.02 -1.59
CA GLY A 81 7.81 6.47 -2.78
C GLY A 81 9.07 7.23 -3.20
N LEU A 82 10.04 6.50 -3.76
CA LEU A 82 11.24 7.13 -4.33
C LEU A 82 10.86 8.13 -5.43
N ASP A 83 11.19 9.41 -5.24
CA ASP A 83 11.02 10.51 -6.20
C ASP A 83 11.99 10.43 -7.41
N ARG A 84 12.22 9.21 -7.92
CA ARG A 84 13.09 8.97 -9.07
C ARG A 84 12.25 8.87 -10.33
N ARG A 85 12.41 9.86 -11.21
CA ARG A 85 11.91 9.78 -12.58
C ARG A 85 12.57 8.59 -13.29
N VAL A 86 11.81 7.53 -13.55
CA VAL A 86 12.30 6.35 -14.28
C VAL A 86 12.30 6.67 -15.78
N ILE A 87 13.44 7.17 -16.27
CA ILE A 87 13.64 7.38 -17.71
C ILE A 87 14.38 6.17 -18.30
N LYS A 88 13.82 5.59 -19.37
CA LYS A 88 14.46 4.62 -20.31
C LYS A 88 14.77 3.19 -19.82
N ARG A 89 14.22 2.70 -18.69
CA ARG A 89 14.42 1.29 -18.25
C ARG A 89 13.22 0.73 -17.44
N PRO A 90 12.27 0.00 -18.06
CA PRO A 90 11.08 -0.53 -17.38
C PRO A 90 11.37 -1.40 -16.16
N TRP A 91 12.44 -2.21 -16.21
CA TRP A 91 12.85 -3.04 -15.09
C TRP A 91 13.18 -2.23 -13.82
N ARG A 92 13.63 -0.97 -13.96
CA ARG A 92 13.91 -0.09 -12.81
C ARG A 92 12.63 0.33 -12.10
N ALA A 93 11.53 0.53 -12.83
CA ALA A 93 10.23 0.83 -12.22
C ALA A 93 9.75 -0.37 -11.40
N LEU A 94 9.88 -1.58 -11.94
CA LEU A 94 9.53 -2.82 -11.24
C LEU A 94 10.42 -3.04 -10.00
N ALA A 95 11.74 -3.00 -10.17
CA ALA A 95 12.68 -3.26 -9.09
C ALA A 95 12.57 -2.22 -7.96
N TRP A 96 12.60 -0.93 -8.30
CA TRP A 96 12.70 0.13 -7.31
C TRP A 96 11.36 0.71 -6.90
N GLY A 97 10.43 0.93 -7.83
CA GLY A 97 9.13 1.56 -7.55
C GLY A 97 8.06 0.58 -7.07
N PHE A 98 8.21 -0.72 -7.37
CA PHE A 98 7.26 -1.73 -6.93
C PHE A 98 7.85 -2.67 -5.89
N LEU A 99 8.86 -3.47 -6.24
CA LEU A 99 9.37 -4.53 -5.37
C LEU A 99 10.03 -3.99 -4.10
N LEU A 100 10.95 -3.02 -4.23
CA LEU A 100 11.60 -2.42 -3.08
C LEU A 100 10.60 -1.68 -2.18
N GLU A 101 9.72 -0.87 -2.76
CA GLU A 101 8.65 -0.18 -2.02
C GLU A 101 7.77 -1.16 -1.25
N THR A 102 7.30 -2.23 -1.91
CA THR A 102 6.49 -3.27 -1.29
C THR A 102 7.24 -3.98 -0.15
N GLY A 103 8.52 -4.31 -0.35
CA GLY A 103 9.35 -4.91 0.69
C GLY A 103 9.52 -4.00 1.92
N LEU A 104 9.73 -2.69 1.72
CA LEU A 104 9.86 -1.73 2.81
C LEU A 104 8.54 -1.53 3.56
N THR A 105 7.41 -1.46 2.86
CA THR A 105 6.08 -1.40 3.49
C THR A 105 5.76 -2.69 4.26
N ASN A 106 6.06 -3.86 3.69
CA ASN A 106 5.80 -5.14 4.36
C ASN A 106 6.67 -5.34 5.60
N THR A 107 7.95 -4.96 5.56
CA THR A 107 8.83 -5.03 6.74
C THR A 107 8.36 -4.10 7.86
N PHE A 108 7.83 -2.93 7.53
CA PHE A 108 7.17 -2.04 8.50
C PHE A 108 5.94 -2.71 9.13
N PHE A 109 5.09 -3.35 8.33
CA PHE A 109 3.94 -4.10 8.85
C PHE A 109 4.35 -5.30 9.70
N LEU A 110 5.39 -6.04 9.31
CA LEU A 110 5.93 -7.15 10.09
C LEU A 110 6.43 -6.67 11.46
N GLN A 111 7.05 -5.50 11.53
CA GLN A 111 7.43 -4.91 12.81
C GLN A 111 6.21 -4.46 13.62
N LYS A 112 5.18 -3.89 12.98
CA LYS A 112 3.96 -3.42 13.65
C LYS A 112 3.11 -4.57 14.22
N HIS A 113 3.02 -5.68 13.49
CA HIS A 113 2.23 -6.86 13.87
C HIS A 113 3.06 -7.91 14.61
N GLY A 114 4.37 -7.89 14.45
CA GLY A 114 5.29 -8.74 15.18
C GLY A 114 5.58 -8.26 16.60
N LYS A 115 6.31 -9.08 17.35
CA LYS A 115 6.90 -8.72 18.64
C LYS A 115 8.42 -8.64 18.48
N PRO A 116 8.95 -7.63 17.78
CA PRO A 116 10.39 -7.51 17.61
C PRO A 116 11.08 -7.28 18.96
N ASN A 117 12.31 -7.78 19.10
CA ASN A 117 13.15 -7.53 20.28
C ASN A 117 13.74 -6.11 20.30
N TRP A 118 13.44 -5.28 19.29
CA TRP A 118 13.86 -3.90 19.17
C TRP A 118 12.68 -2.94 19.28
N LYS A 119 12.98 -1.66 19.54
CA LYS A 119 11.97 -0.61 19.65
C LYS A 119 11.18 -0.46 18.34
N PRO A 120 9.85 -0.61 18.35
CA PRO A 120 9.05 -0.49 17.14
C PRO A 120 8.95 0.98 16.68
N PHE A 121 9.00 1.16 15.36
CA PHE A 121 8.78 2.44 14.70
C PHE A 121 7.29 2.70 14.48
N ARG A 122 6.86 3.95 14.69
CA ARG A 122 5.44 4.37 14.57
C ARG A 122 5.04 4.76 13.15
N THR A 123 6.00 5.20 12.35
CA THR A 123 5.75 5.70 10.98
C THR A 123 6.66 4.98 10.00
N LEU A 124 6.15 4.80 8.77
CA LEU A 124 6.90 4.20 7.67
C LEU A 124 8.16 5.03 7.34
N HIS A 125 8.06 6.35 7.39
CA HIS A 125 9.18 7.26 7.23
C HIS A 125 10.38 6.94 8.14
N LYS A 126 10.15 6.87 9.47
CA LYS A 126 11.22 6.61 10.45
C LYS A 126 11.78 5.20 10.31
N TRP A 127 10.94 4.23 9.94
CA TRP A 127 11.39 2.87 9.65
C TRP A 127 12.39 2.85 8.48
N ARG A 128 12.10 3.61 7.43
CA ARG A 128 12.96 3.70 6.24
C ARG A 128 14.25 4.46 6.50
N GLU A 129 14.17 5.54 7.28
CA GLU A 129 15.34 6.29 7.73
C GLU A 129 16.30 5.38 8.50
N GLN A 130 15.79 4.58 9.45
CA GLN A 130 16.61 3.63 10.21
C GLN A 130 17.26 2.58 9.31
N ILE A 131 16.49 1.94 8.41
CA ILE A 131 17.06 0.96 7.48
C ILE A 131 18.17 1.59 6.63
N SER A 132 17.93 2.80 6.13
CA SER A 132 18.91 3.52 5.30
C SER A 132 20.18 3.82 6.09
N HIS A 133 20.03 4.31 7.32
CA HIS A 133 21.14 4.58 8.23
C HIS A 133 21.95 3.31 8.53
N ASP A 134 21.29 2.20 8.86
CA ASP A 134 21.97 0.95 9.20
C ASP A 134 22.71 0.34 8.02
N LEU A 135 22.11 0.36 6.83
CA LEU A 135 22.76 -0.07 5.59
C LEU A 135 23.98 0.81 5.25
N LEU A 136 23.87 2.13 5.40
CA LEU A 136 24.98 3.05 5.15
C LEU A 136 26.08 2.91 6.21
N SER A 137 25.74 2.67 7.46
CA SER A 137 26.73 2.44 8.52
C SER A 137 27.51 1.15 8.29
N GLN A 138 26.82 0.06 7.95
CA GLN A 138 27.45 -1.25 7.72
C GLN A 138 28.26 -1.33 6.43
N TYR A 139 27.78 -0.71 5.34
CA TYR A 139 28.37 -0.88 4.00
C TYR A 139 29.01 0.39 3.43
N GLY A 140 28.75 1.57 4.00
CA GLY A 140 29.25 2.85 3.48
C GLY A 140 30.77 2.96 3.49
N GLN A 141 31.43 2.41 4.51
CA GLN A 141 32.90 2.37 4.57
C GLN A 141 33.50 1.46 3.46
N LYS A 142 32.83 0.34 3.15
CA LYS A 142 33.24 -0.57 2.06
C LYS A 142 32.98 0.02 0.67
N ALA A 143 31.99 0.90 0.53
CA ALA A 143 31.70 1.61 -0.72
C ALA A 143 32.77 2.67 -1.05
N SER A 144 33.27 3.39 -0.04
CA SER A 144 34.43 4.29 -0.16
C SER A 144 35.68 3.55 -0.66
N LEU A 145 35.94 2.34 -0.15
CA LEU A 145 37.03 1.48 -0.65
C LEU A 145 36.82 1.09 -2.12
N ARG A 146 35.59 0.86 -2.56
CA ARG A 146 35.28 0.59 -3.98
C ARG A 146 35.45 1.82 -4.87
N GLN A 147 35.12 3.02 -4.40
CA GLN A 147 35.41 4.26 -5.14
C GLN A 147 36.92 4.50 -5.28
N ARG A 148 37.71 4.24 -4.24
CA ARG A 148 39.18 4.28 -4.33
C ARG A 148 39.72 3.30 -5.36
N ASN A 149 39.13 2.11 -5.46
CA ASN A 149 39.52 1.09 -6.43
C ASN A 149 38.89 1.28 -7.83
N HIS A 150 38.00 2.27 -8.01
CA HIS A 150 37.41 2.63 -9.30
C HIS A 150 38.07 3.86 -9.95
N MET A 151 38.83 4.65 -9.18
CA MET A 151 39.92 5.43 -9.76
C MET A 151 40.91 4.40 -10.26
N GLY A 152 41.05 4.34 -11.59
CA GLY A 152 41.89 3.39 -12.27
C GLY A 152 43.20 3.18 -11.54
N ASP A 153 43.56 1.92 -11.44
CA ASP A 153 44.84 1.44 -10.99
C ASP A 153 45.99 2.08 -11.79
N ILE A 154 46.44 3.27 -11.36
CA ILE A 154 47.64 3.94 -11.90
C ILE A 154 48.84 3.80 -10.95
N ASN A 155 48.63 3.23 -9.76
CA ASN A 155 49.62 3.19 -8.69
C ASN A 155 49.90 1.78 -8.14
N THR A 156 49.38 0.70 -8.74
CA THR A 156 49.95 -0.62 -8.44
C THR A 156 51.28 -0.75 -9.18
N PRO A 157 52.44 -0.75 -8.49
CA PRO A 157 53.71 -1.00 -9.15
C PRO A 157 53.67 -2.39 -9.81
N VAL A 158 54.12 -2.44 -11.06
CA VAL A 158 54.09 -3.60 -11.98
C VAL A 158 54.60 -4.91 -11.34
N LEU A 159 55.37 -4.82 -10.27
CA LEU A 159 55.90 -5.95 -9.49
C LEU A 159 54.84 -6.82 -8.80
N GLN A 160 53.58 -6.38 -8.68
CA GLN A 160 52.50 -7.15 -8.03
C GLN A 160 51.56 -7.88 -9.01
N HIS A 161 51.79 -7.80 -10.32
CA HIS A 161 51.07 -8.63 -11.29
C HIS A 161 51.64 -10.06 -11.31
N ILE A 162 51.31 -10.85 -10.30
CA ILE A 162 51.50 -12.31 -10.37
C ILE A 162 50.37 -12.87 -11.24
N ARG A 163 50.71 -13.29 -12.46
CA ARG A 163 49.85 -14.19 -13.23
C ARG A 163 50.08 -15.61 -12.72
N VAL A 164 49.03 -16.19 -12.12
CA VAL A 164 48.84 -17.65 -12.05
C VAL A 164 47.59 -17.97 -12.87
#